data_AF-A0A830EXU9-F1
#
_entry.id   AF-A0A830EXU9-F1
#
_cell.length_a   1.000
_cell.length_b   1.000
_cell.length_c   1.000
_cell.angle_alpha   90.00
_cell.angle_beta   90.00
_cell.angle_gamma   90.00
#
_symmetry.space_group_name_H-M   'P 1'
#
loop_
_entity.id
_entity.type
_entity.pdbx_description
1 polymer ?
#
loop_
_entity_poly.entity_id
_entity_poly.type
_entity_poly.pdbx_seq_one_letter_code
_entity_poly.pdbx_strand_id
1 'polypeptide(L)'
;MSALGTRQPKPETSLRAVREAYHETVMSVPHFETEYNDSLEENMSLEFGPELGTQIATGTRLTPQLYEALLAASEGARDERGTLLPALERERESLQSAEKTLDDCERRGATLGANARQTTDPVRLDRIDDQLAEIEKDCKTAAMTRQQRLHSRSVAAFSGIDGTSLVQYLYNDCSVTCPALADIVACLDTIRRHRRHCLISTR
;
A
#
# COMPACT_ATOMS: atom_id res chain seq x y z
N MET A 1 24.42 30.48 57.86
CA MET A 1 22.97 30.43 57.60
C MET A 1 22.79 30.14 56.12
N SER A 2 22.67 28.85 55.77
CA SER A 2 22.57 28.42 54.37
C SER A 2 21.11 28.32 53.97
N ALA A 3 20.74 29.03 52.91
CA ALA A 3 19.44 28.92 52.27
C ALA A 3 19.32 27.55 51.61
N LEU A 4 18.41 26.73 52.13
CA LEU A 4 17.93 25.51 51.48
C LEU A 4 17.07 25.94 50.29
N GLY A 5 17.68 25.94 49.11
CA GLY A 5 16.96 26.03 47.84
C GLY A 5 15.97 24.87 47.76
N THR A 6 14.69 25.21 47.72
CA THR A 6 13.58 24.29 47.44
C THR A 6 13.85 23.57 46.13
N ARG A 7 14.13 22.27 46.23
CA ARG A 7 14.22 21.36 45.08
C ARG A 7 12.83 21.29 44.45
N GLN A 8 12.66 21.95 43.32
CA GLN A 8 11.44 21.91 42.51
C GLN A 8 11.15 20.44 42.17
N PRO A 9 9.94 19.91 42.44
CA PRO A 9 9.64 18.52 42.13
C PRO A 9 9.73 18.34 40.61
N LYS A 10 10.43 17.30 40.16
CA LYS A 10 10.34 16.83 38.76
C LYS A 10 8.85 16.69 38.43
N PRO A 11 8.39 17.10 37.24
CA PRO A 11 7.00 16.85 36.87
C PRO A 11 6.79 15.35 37.00
N GLU A 12 5.91 14.93 37.91
CA GLU A 12 5.41 13.56 37.88
C GLU A 12 4.85 13.37 36.47
N THR A 13 5.42 12.43 35.72
CA THR A 13 4.98 12.11 34.37
C THR A 13 3.51 11.71 34.47
N SER A 14 2.62 12.67 34.22
CA SER A 14 1.19 12.47 34.38
C SER A 14 0.61 11.92 33.08
N LEU A 15 -0.53 11.22 33.15
CA LEU A 15 -1.24 10.81 31.94
C LEU A 15 -1.62 12.01 31.06
N ARG A 16 -1.75 13.21 31.64
CA ARG A 16 -1.90 14.44 30.85
C ARG A 16 -0.71 14.69 29.92
N ALA A 17 0.52 14.56 30.41
CA ALA A 17 1.72 14.75 29.59
C ALA A 17 1.84 13.69 28.49
N VAL A 18 1.43 12.45 28.78
CA VAL A 18 1.35 11.37 27.77
C VAL A 18 0.35 11.71 26.67
N ARG A 19 -0.86 12.17 27.05
CA ARG A 19 -1.91 12.57 26.10
C ARG A 19 -1.50 13.76 25.25
N GLU A 20 -0.86 14.77 25.85
CA GLU A 20 -0.29 15.93 25.14
C GLU A 20 0.77 15.46 24.12
N ALA A 21 1.72 14.62 24.53
CA ALA A 21 2.74 14.08 23.63
C ALA A 21 2.13 13.23 22.49
N TYR A 22 1.13 12.40 22.77
CA TYR A 22 0.45 11.60 21.76
C TYR A 22 -0.27 12.48 20.74
N HIS A 23 -0.99 13.52 21.21
CA HIS A 23 -1.66 14.46 20.34
C HIS A 23 -0.67 15.20 19.43
N GLU A 24 0.45 15.68 19.99
CA GLU A 24 1.48 16.42 19.25
C GLU A 24 2.30 15.56 18.28
N THR A 25 2.24 14.22 18.39
CA THR A 25 3.06 13.31 17.57
C THR A 25 2.23 12.42 16.66
N VAL A 26 1.28 11.66 17.20
CA VAL A 26 0.50 10.67 16.46
C VAL A 26 -0.69 11.33 15.77
N MET A 27 -1.43 12.19 16.47
CA MET A 27 -2.62 12.85 15.92
C MET A 27 -2.29 14.14 15.16
N SER A 28 -1.10 14.72 15.33
CA SER A 28 -0.69 15.98 14.69
C SER A 28 -0.21 15.80 13.23
N VAL A 29 -0.89 14.94 12.46
CA VAL A 29 -0.64 14.80 11.01
C VAL A 29 -1.63 15.68 10.23
N PRO A 30 -1.23 16.33 9.12
CA PRO A 30 -2.08 17.32 8.43
C PRO A 30 -3.46 16.82 7.97
N HIS A 31 -3.61 15.51 7.79
CA HIS A 31 -4.83 14.87 7.30
C HIS A 31 -5.66 14.24 8.42
N PHE A 32 -5.27 14.35 9.69
CA PHE A 32 -5.89 13.59 10.78
C PHE A 32 -7.40 13.85 10.89
N GLU A 33 -7.79 15.12 10.97
CA GLU A 33 -9.20 15.53 11.11
C GLU A 33 -10.05 15.20 9.87
N THR A 34 -9.44 15.11 8.68
CA THR A 34 -10.18 14.84 7.44
C THR A 34 -10.35 13.35 7.21
N GLU A 35 -9.34 12.55 7.51
CA GLU A 35 -9.30 11.11 7.20
C GLU A 35 -9.80 10.23 8.36
N TYR A 36 -9.47 10.59 9.60
CA TYR A 36 -9.82 9.80 10.78
C TYR A 36 -10.89 10.47 11.62
N ASN A 37 -10.63 11.72 12.04
CA ASN A 37 -11.48 12.47 12.96
C ASN A 37 -11.81 11.69 14.26
N ASP A 38 -10.93 10.77 14.66
CA ASP A 38 -11.08 9.98 15.88
C ASP A 38 -10.93 10.86 17.12
N SER A 39 -11.68 10.54 18.18
CA SER A 39 -11.34 11.04 19.51
C SER A 39 -10.02 10.45 20.00
N LEU A 40 -9.42 11.09 21.02
CA LEU A 40 -8.17 10.59 21.63
C LEU A 40 -8.31 9.16 22.15
N GLU A 41 -9.45 8.82 22.75
CA GLU A 41 -9.69 7.48 23.30
C GLU A 41 -9.83 6.43 22.21
N GLU A 42 -10.57 6.74 21.13
CA GLU A 42 -10.70 5.85 19.96
C GLU A 42 -9.33 5.60 19.34
N ASN A 43 -8.57 6.65 19.06
CA ASN A 43 -7.27 6.52 18.39
C ASN A 43 -6.24 5.77 19.26
N MET A 44 -6.17 6.06 20.57
CA MET A 44 -5.31 5.33 21.50
C MET A 44 -5.71 3.85 21.65
N SER A 45 -7.00 3.54 21.56
CA SER A 45 -7.50 2.16 21.65
C SER A 45 -7.19 1.36 20.39
N LEU A 46 -7.24 1.99 19.22
CA LEU A 46 -6.77 1.39 17.97
C LEU A 46 -5.26 1.14 18.00
N GLU A 47 -4.50 2.07 18.57
CA GLU A 47 -3.03 2.02 18.60
C GLU A 47 -2.47 1.02 19.61
N PHE A 48 -3.01 1.02 20.83
CA PHE A 48 -2.42 0.29 21.97
C PHE A 48 -3.30 -0.87 22.47
N GLY A 49 -4.42 -1.11 21.81
CA GLY A 49 -5.46 -2.02 22.26
C GLY A 49 -6.47 -1.35 23.21
N PRO A 50 -7.70 -1.89 23.29
CA PRO A 50 -8.83 -1.20 23.91
C PRO A 50 -8.63 -0.95 25.41
N GLU A 51 -8.05 -1.91 26.15
CA GLU A 51 -7.85 -1.77 27.59
C GLU A 51 -6.81 -0.69 27.92
N LEU A 52 -5.65 -0.74 27.24
CA LEU A 52 -4.55 0.17 27.49
C LEU A 52 -4.88 1.60 27.00
N GLY A 53 -5.46 1.71 25.80
CA GLY A 53 -5.89 2.99 25.24
C GLY A 53 -6.90 3.72 26.12
N THR A 54 -7.96 3.01 26.55
CA THR A 54 -8.98 3.56 27.48
C THR A 54 -8.35 4.02 28.80
N GLN A 55 -7.46 3.20 29.38
CA GLN A 55 -6.82 3.53 30.65
C GLN A 55 -5.93 4.77 30.56
N ILE A 56 -5.23 4.97 29.44
CA ILE A 56 -4.40 6.17 29.21
C ILE A 56 -5.28 7.39 28.92
N ALA A 57 -6.33 7.23 28.12
CA ALA A 57 -7.22 8.33 27.73
C ALA A 57 -8.00 8.90 28.92
N THR A 58 -8.58 8.04 29.76
CA THR A 58 -9.50 8.43 30.83
C THR A 58 -8.85 8.47 32.23
N GLY A 59 -7.71 7.80 32.41
CA GLY A 59 -7.05 7.66 33.69
C GLY A 59 -6.42 8.96 34.23
N THR A 60 -6.13 8.96 35.53
CA THR A 60 -5.55 10.11 36.24
C THR A 60 -4.10 9.92 36.67
N ARG A 61 -3.62 8.68 36.81
CA ARG A 61 -2.27 8.37 37.30
C ARG A 61 -1.52 7.45 36.36
N LEU A 62 -0.27 7.78 36.08
CA LEU A 62 0.66 6.92 35.39
C LEU A 62 1.38 6.05 36.42
N THR A 63 0.90 4.83 36.62
CA THR A 63 1.59 3.87 37.48
C THR A 63 2.83 3.31 36.76
N PRO A 64 3.82 2.78 37.48
CA PRO A 64 4.97 2.13 36.84
C PRO A 64 4.56 1.01 35.87
N GLN A 65 3.54 0.21 36.23
CA GLN A 65 3.03 -0.86 35.37
C GLN A 65 2.40 -0.31 34.08
N LEU A 66 1.65 0.80 34.18
CA LEU A 66 1.04 1.44 33.02
C LEU A 66 2.10 2.08 32.11
N TYR A 67 3.16 2.66 32.70
CA TYR A 67 4.29 3.20 31.97
C TYR A 67 5.02 2.12 31.15
N GLU A 68 5.35 0.98 31.78
CA GLU A 68 6.01 -0.13 31.07
C GLU A 68 5.13 -0.70 29.95
N ALA A 69 3.81 -0.84 30.20
CA ALA A 69 2.87 -1.30 29.18
C ALA A 69 2.78 -0.34 27.99
N LEU A 70 2.70 0.98 28.26
CA LEU A 70 2.70 2.00 27.23
C LEU A 70 4.02 2.02 26.44
N LEU A 71 5.16 1.91 27.12
CA LEU A 71 6.46 1.88 26.48
C LEU A 71 6.57 0.68 25.52
N ALA A 72 6.23 -0.51 25.99
CA ALA A 72 6.23 -1.71 25.17
C ALA A 72 5.26 -1.61 23.97
N ALA A 73 4.05 -1.09 24.18
CA ALA A 73 3.07 -0.90 23.10
C ALA A 73 3.56 0.14 22.07
N SER A 74 4.17 1.23 22.53
CA SER A 74 4.72 2.28 21.66
C SER A 74 5.90 1.78 20.84
N GLU A 75 6.79 0.97 21.43
CA GLU A 75 7.90 0.34 20.72
C GLU A 75 7.39 -0.67 19.69
N GLY A 76 6.41 -1.51 20.05
CA GLY A 76 5.74 -2.43 19.14
C GLY A 76 5.13 -1.70 17.94
N ALA A 77 4.33 -0.67 18.20
CA ALA A 77 3.66 0.10 17.15
C ALA A 77 4.66 0.86 16.24
N ARG A 78 5.81 1.27 16.78
CA ARG A 78 6.90 1.86 15.98
C ARG A 78 7.56 0.81 15.08
N ASP A 79 7.85 -0.37 15.61
CA ASP A 79 8.53 -1.45 14.88
C ASP A 79 7.62 -2.04 13.79
N GLU A 80 6.31 -2.15 14.06
CA GLU A 80 5.29 -2.51 13.08
C GLU A 80 5.26 -1.53 11.91
N ARG A 81 5.20 -0.23 12.18
CA ARG A 81 5.28 0.81 11.13
C ARG A 81 6.61 0.76 10.38
N GLY A 82 7.71 0.52 11.09
CA GLY A 82 9.05 0.33 10.52
C GLY A 82 9.12 -0.84 9.54
N THR A 83 8.27 -1.86 9.73
CA THR A 83 8.14 -3.02 8.84
C THR A 83 7.16 -2.76 7.69
N LEU A 84 6.07 -2.04 7.96
CA LEU A 84 5.02 -1.73 6.99
C LEU A 84 5.49 -0.74 5.92
N LEU A 85 6.17 0.34 6.32
CA LEU A 85 6.59 1.39 5.39
C LEU A 85 7.42 0.85 4.21
N PRO A 86 8.49 0.05 4.40
CA PRO A 86 9.24 -0.54 3.29
C PRO A 86 8.40 -1.46 2.40
N ALA A 87 7.32 -2.08 2.91
CA ALA A 87 6.44 -2.89 2.07
C ALA A 87 5.49 -2.05 1.22
N LEU A 88 4.97 -0.95 1.77
CA LEU A 88 4.18 0.04 1.03
C LEU A 88 5.02 0.68 -0.07
N GLU A 89 6.28 1.04 0.22
CA GLU A 89 7.21 1.59 -0.78
C GLU A 89 7.49 0.59 -1.91
N ARG A 90 7.82 -0.66 -1.57
CA ARG A 90 8.01 -1.73 -2.56
C ARG A 90 6.75 -2.01 -3.37
N GLU A 91 5.57 -1.83 -2.78
CA GLU A 91 4.32 -1.98 -3.52
C GLU A 91 4.09 -0.81 -4.48
N ARG A 92 4.28 0.42 -4.03
CA ARG A 92 4.22 1.61 -4.88
C ARG A 92 5.16 1.49 -6.07
N GLU A 93 6.42 1.11 -5.85
CA GLU A 93 7.39 0.87 -6.94
C GLU A 93 6.94 -0.25 -7.89
N SER A 94 6.30 -1.29 -7.34
CA SER A 94 5.73 -2.37 -8.14
C SER A 94 4.61 -1.88 -9.06
N LEU A 95 3.73 -1.01 -8.56
CA LEU A 95 2.62 -0.45 -9.32
C LEU A 95 3.13 0.51 -10.39
N GLN A 96 4.07 1.39 -10.06
CA GLN A 96 4.70 2.30 -11.03
C GLN A 96 5.40 1.54 -12.18
N SER A 97 6.05 0.42 -11.87
CA SER A 97 6.63 -0.44 -12.89
C SER A 97 5.57 -1.09 -13.78
N ALA A 98 4.45 -1.53 -13.21
CA ALA A 98 3.37 -2.15 -13.96
C ALA A 98 2.66 -1.12 -14.86
N GLU A 99 2.37 0.06 -14.31
CA GLU A 99 1.81 1.22 -15.02
C GLU A 99 2.67 1.58 -16.24
N LYS A 100 3.98 1.80 -16.04
CA LYS A 100 4.89 2.14 -17.15
C LYS A 100 4.90 1.08 -18.25
N THR A 101 4.88 -0.20 -17.89
CA THR A 101 4.82 -1.29 -18.88
C THR A 101 3.49 -1.31 -19.61
N LEU A 102 2.38 -1.13 -18.89
CA LEU A 102 1.03 -1.09 -19.47
C LEU A 102 0.87 0.09 -20.43
N ASP A 103 1.24 1.30 -20.02
CA ASP A 103 1.17 2.50 -20.85
C ASP A 103 1.92 2.31 -22.18
N ASP A 104 3.11 1.71 -22.14
CA ASP A 104 3.87 1.42 -23.34
C ASP A 104 3.16 0.38 -24.23
N CYS A 105 2.70 -0.73 -23.63
CA CYS A 105 2.02 -1.80 -24.33
C CYS A 105 0.72 -1.32 -24.99
N GLU A 106 -0.10 -0.57 -24.27
CA GLU A 106 -1.38 -0.04 -24.75
C GLU A 106 -1.18 0.98 -25.86
N ARG A 107 -0.23 1.91 -25.71
CA ARG A 107 0.10 2.91 -26.74
C ARG A 107 0.59 2.26 -28.03
N ARG A 108 1.55 1.32 -27.92
CA ARG A 108 2.07 0.57 -29.08
C ARG A 108 0.96 -0.29 -29.69
N GLY A 109 0.19 -0.99 -28.86
CA GLY A 109 -0.91 -1.87 -29.25
C GLY A 109 -2.02 -1.15 -30.01
N ALA A 110 -2.47 0.00 -29.51
CA ALA A 110 -3.47 0.83 -30.16
C ALA A 110 -2.99 1.33 -31.53
N THR A 111 -1.73 1.79 -31.62
CA THR A 111 -1.12 2.25 -32.88
C THR A 111 -1.08 1.12 -33.92
N LEU A 112 -0.57 -0.05 -33.53
CA LEU A 112 -0.48 -1.21 -34.41
C LEU A 112 -1.85 -1.75 -34.80
N GLY A 113 -2.79 -1.82 -33.86
CA GLY A 113 -4.16 -2.24 -34.11
C GLY A 113 -4.88 -1.32 -35.08
N ALA A 114 -4.68 0.00 -34.99
CA ALA A 114 -5.23 0.96 -35.94
C ALA A 114 -4.61 0.77 -37.34
N ASN A 115 -3.29 0.60 -37.42
CA ASN A 115 -2.59 0.36 -38.68
C ASN A 115 -3.04 -0.94 -39.36
N ALA A 116 -3.27 -2.01 -38.59
CA ALA A 116 -3.76 -3.29 -39.11
C ALA A 116 -5.14 -3.12 -39.78
N ARG A 117 -6.04 -2.36 -39.17
CA ARG A 117 -7.39 -2.09 -39.71
C ARG A 117 -7.40 -1.23 -40.98
N GLN A 118 -6.29 -0.57 -41.30
CA GLN A 118 -6.17 0.32 -42.46
C GLN A 118 -5.46 -0.33 -43.66
N THR A 119 -5.06 -1.60 -43.55
CA THR A 119 -4.32 -2.28 -44.60
C THR A 119 -4.88 -3.66 -44.89
N THR A 120 -4.81 -4.07 -46.15
CA THR A 120 -5.13 -5.42 -46.61
C THR A 120 -3.89 -6.10 -47.21
N ASP A 121 -2.70 -5.49 -47.07
CA ASP A 121 -1.44 -6.04 -47.56
C ASP A 121 -0.94 -7.14 -46.60
N PRO A 122 -0.88 -8.41 -47.06
CA PRO A 122 -0.43 -9.55 -46.25
C PRO A 122 0.93 -9.33 -45.58
N VAL A 123 1.89 -8.74 -46.30
CA VAL A 123 3.26 -8.57 -45.79
C VAL A 123 3.30 -7.50 -44.69
N ARG A 124 2.48 -6.45 -44.80
CA ARG A 124 2.32 -5.47 -43.71
C ARG A 124 1.61 -6.08 -42.51
N LEU A 125 0.57 -6.88 -42.72
CA LEU A 125 -0.18 -7.51 -41.63
C LEU A 125 0.69 -8.48 -40.85
N ASP A 126 1.53 -9.28 -41.51
CA ASP A 126 2.48 -10.18 -40.86
C ASP A 126 3.49 -9.41 -39.98
N ARG A 127 4.08 -8.33 -40.52
CA ARG A 127 4.99 -7.46 -39.74
C ARG A 127 4.30 -6.84 -38.53
N ILE A 128 3.03 -6.46 -38.66
CA ILE A 128 2.25 -5.92 -37.53
C ILE A 128 1.99 -7.02 -36.49
N ASP A 129 1.68 -8.25 -36.91
CA ASP A 129 1.51 -9.38 -35.97
C ASP A 129 2.80 -9.66 -35.20
N ASP A 130 3.96 -9.67 -35.86
CA ASP A 130 5.26 -9.86 -35.21
C ASP A 130 5.49 -8.80 -34.11
N GLN A 131 5.18 -7.53 -34.39
CA GLN A 131 5.31 -6.46 -33.41
C GLN A 131 4.31 -6.58 -32.25
N LEU A 132 3.07 -7.02 -32.53
CA LEU A 132 2.07 -7.30 -31.50
C LEU A 132 2.45 -8.51 -30.65
N ALA A 133 3.15 -9.50 -31.21
CA ALA A 133 3.64 -10.66 -30.48
C ALA A 133 4.68 -10.28 -29.40
N GLU A 134 5.56 -9.31 -29.70
CA GLU A 134 6.49 -8.77 -28.71
C GLU A 134 5.74 -8.02 -27.59
N ILE A 135 4.69 -7.25 -27.90
CA ILE A 135 3.87 -6.60 -26.86
C ILE A 135 3.15 -7.64 -26.00
N GLU A 136 2.63 -8.71 -26.60
CA GLU A 136 2.02 -9.81 -25.85
C GLU A 136 3.03 -10.46 -24.88
N LYS A 137 4.29 -10.60 -25.28
CA LYS A 137 5.37 -11.12 -24.43
C LYS A 137 5.71 -10.15 -23.29
N ASP A 138 5.74 -8.85 -23.55
CA ASP A 138 5.93 -7.81 -22.53
C ASP A 138 4.81 -7.88 -21.46
N CYS A 139 3.55 -7.95 -21.90
CA CYS A 139 2.39 -8.09 -21.01
C CYS A 139 2.45 -9.38 -20.17
N LYS A 140 2.80 -10.52 -20.78
CA LYS A 140 2.95 -11.79 -20.05
C LYS A 140 4.06 -11.72 -19.01
N THR A 141 5.17 -11.08 -19.34
CA THR A 141 6.28 -10.89 -18.40
C THR A 141 5.83 -10.04 -17.21
N ALA A 142 5.14 -8.93 -17.46
CA ALA A 142 4.57 -8.09 -16.40
C ALA A 142 3.59 -8.87 -15.51
N ALA A 143 2.68 -9.67 -16.09
CA ALA A 143 1.74 -10.51 -15.34
C ALA A 143 2.48 -11.51 -14.44
N MET A 144 3.47 -12.23 -14.97
CA MET A 144 4.25 -13.20 -14.21
C MET A 144 5.03 -12.54 -13.06
N THR A 145 5.71 -11.42 -13.34
CA THR A 145 6.43 -10.67 -12.31
C THR A 145 5.48 -10.21 -11.20
N ARG A 146 4.29 -9.71 -11.56
CA ARG A 146 3.28 -9.27 -10.60
C ARG A 146 2.75 -10.43 -9.76
N GLN A 147 2.41 -11.55 -10.39
CA GLN A 147 1.96 -12.76 -9.70
C GLN A 147 3.00 -13.28 -8.74
N GLN A 148 4.27 -13.39 -9.15
CA GLN A 148 5.36 -13.82 -8.28
C GLN A 148 5.48 -12.94 -7.04
N ARG A 149 5.44 -11.61 -7.20
CA ARG A 149 5.50 -10.66 -6.07
C ARG A 149 4.33 -10.84 -5.09
N LEU A 150 3.11 -11.01 -5.59
CA LEU A 150 1.93 -11.22 -4.76
C LEU A 150 2.02 -12.54 -3.97
N HIS A 151 2.47 -13.62 -4.61
CA HIS A 151 2.65 -14.92 -3.95
C HIS A 151 3.75 -14.89 -2.90
N SER A 152 4.91 -14.30 -3.20
CA SER A 152 6.00 -14.19 -2.22
C SER A 152 5.59 -13.43 -0.96
N ARG A 153 4.63 -12.51 -1.05
CA ARG A 153 4.14 -11.73 0.09
C ARG A 153 3.05 -12.43 0.88
N SER A 154 2.18 -13.21 0.24
CA SER A 154 1.19 -14.02 0.94
C SER A 154 1.83 -15.04 1.91
N VAL A 155 3.08 -15.43 1.67
CA VAL A 155 3.84 -16.36 2.52
C VAL A 155 4.51 -15.63 3.71
N ALA A 156 4.81 -14.34 3.57
CA ALA A 156 5.34 -13.53 4.66
C ALA A 156 4.15 -12.98 5.47
N ALA A 157 3.88 -13.57 6.64
CA ALA A 157 2.90 -13.01 7.56
C ALA A 157 3.23 -11.53 7.84
N PHE A 158 2.26 -10.66 7.60
CA PHE A 158 2.41 -9.23 7.81
C PHE A 158 2.08 -8.93 9.27
N SER A 159 3.10 -8.80 10.13
CA SER A 159 2.91 -8.37 11.52
C SER A 159 2.49 -6.91 11.57
N GLY A 160 1.44 -6.58 12.34
CA GLY A 160 0.93 -5.21 12.50
C GLY A 160 -0.30 -4.84 11.66
N ILE A 161 -0.92 -5.80 10.97
CA ILE A 161 -2.27 -5.65 10.42
C ILE A 161 -3.08 -6.83 10.95
N ASP A 162 -4.19 -6.57 11.65
CA ASP A 162 -5.05 -7.56 12.32
C ASP A 162 -5.44 -8.75 11.42
N GLY A 163 -4.58 -9.76 11.32
CA GLY A 163 -4.75 -10.94 10.48
C GLY A 163 -5.00 -10.67 8.98
N THR A 164 -4.88 -9.43 8.53
CA THR A 164 -5.30 -9.00 7.19
C THR A 164 -4.09 -8.95 6.26
N SER A 165 -4.19 -9.61 5.11
CA SER A 165 -3.10 -9.59 4.12
C SER A 165 -2.89 -8.16 3.60
N LEU A 166 -1.65 -7.80 3.24
CA LEU A 166 -1.35 -6.50 2.63
C LEU A 166 -2.21 -6.20 1.38
N VAL A 167 -2.57 -7.24 0.63
CA VAL A 167 -3.46 -7.14 -0.55
C VAL A 167 -4.84 -6.67 -0.14
N GLN A 168 -5.40 -7.25 0.92
CA GLN A 168 -6.69 -6.82 1.44
C GLN A 168 -6.58 -5.41 2.03
N TYR A 169 -5.54 -5.11 2.82
CA TYR A 169 -5.32 -3.76 3.36
C TYR A 169 -5.30 -2.68 2.26
N LEU A 170 -4.63 -2.94 1.13
CA LEU A 170 -4.46 -1.95 0.06
C LEU A 170 -5.62 -1.88 -0.94
N TYR A 171 -6.29 -3.00 -1.20
CA TYR A 171 -7.22 -3.11 -2.33
C TYR A 171 -8.65 -3.47 -1.91
N ASN A 172 -8.97 -3.41 -0.62
CA ASN A 172 -10.33 -3.72 -0.15
C ASN A 172 -11.41 -2.89 -0.85
N ASP A 173 -11.11 -1.63 -1.17
CA ASP A 173 -12.05 -0.71 -1.82
C ASP A 173 -12.04 -0.82 -3.35
N CYS A 174 -11.18 -1.67 -3.91
CA CYS A 174 -11.15 -1.95 -5.34
C CYS A 174 -12.20 -3.00 -5.72
N SER A 175 -12.72 -2.91 -6.94
CA SER A 175 -13.67 -3.90 -7.48
C SER A 175 -13.07 -5.29 -7.72
N VAL A 176 -11.74 -5.39 -7.69
CA VAL A 176 -10.98 -6.63 -7.88
C VAL A 176 -9.83 -6.70 -6.89
N THR A 177 -9.48 -7.92 -6.47
CA THR A 177 -8.43 -8.17 -5.46
C THR A 177 -7.03 -7.73 -5.91
N CYS A 178 -6.76 -7.74 -7.22
CA CYS A 178 -5.46 -7.41 -7.79
C CYS A 178 -5.62 -6.49 -9.02
N PRO A 179 -5.86 -5.17 -8.82
CA PRO A 179 -6.20 -4.24 -9.91
C PRO A 179 -5.19 -4.24 -11.06
N ALA A 180 -3.90 -4.03 -10.77
CA ALA A 180 -2.86 -4.02 -11.80
C ALA A 180 -2.77 -5.34 -12.58
N LEU A 181 -3.06 -6.49 -11.96
CA LEU A 181 -3.07 -7.76 -12.68
C LEU A 181 -4.28 -7.88 -13.61
N ALA A 182 -5.44 -7.37 -13.19
CA ALA A 182 -6.63 -7.31 -14.04
C ALA A 182 -6.39 -6.41 -15.27
N ASP A 183 -5.74 -5.26 -15.08
CA ASP A 183 -5.41 -4.34 -16.18
C ASP A 183 -4.42 -4.96 -17.16
N ILE A 184 -3.39 -5.67 -16.67
CA ILE A 184 -2.46 -6.41 -17.54
C ILE A 184 -3.19 -7.46 -18.38
N VAL A 185 -4.15 -8.19 -17.80
CA VAL A 185 -4.94 -9.19 -18.54
C VAL A 185 -5.84 -8.51 -19.58
N ALA A 186 -6.46 -7.38 -19.26
CA ALA A 186 -7.28 -6.62 -20.20
C ALA A 186 -6.46 -6.08 -21.39
N CYS A 187 -5.25 -5.58 -21.14
CA CYS A 187 -4.32 -5.17 -22.18
C CYS A 187 -3.93 -6.37 -23.06
N LEU A 188 -3.55 -7.50 -22.45
CA LEU A 188 -3.20 -8.73 -23.17
C LEU A 188 -4.33 -9.23 -24.10
N ASP A 189 -5.58 -9.18 -23.64
CA ASP A 189 -6.75 -9.56 -24.45
C ASP A 189 -6.97 -8.63 -25.63
N THR A 190 -6.71 -7.33 -25.45
CA THR A 190 -6.77 -6.34 -26.53
C THR A 190 -5.69 -6.61 -27.59
N ILE A 191 -4.45 -6.87 -27.18
CA ILE A 191 -3.35 -7.22 -28.09
C ILE A 191 -3.68 -8.50 -28.87
N ARG A 192 -4.16 -9.55 -28.19
CA ARG A 192 -4.58 -10.81 -28.84
C ARG A 192 -5.72 -10.61 -29.83
N ARG A 193 -6.62 -9.65 -29.60
CA ARG A 193 -7.67 -9.29 -30.56
C ARG A 193 -7.07 -8.66 -31.83
N HIS A 194 -6.08 -7.77 -31.69
CA HIS A 194 -5.39 -7.19 -32.85
C HIS A 194 -4.61 -8.24 -33.64
N ARG A 195 -3.91 -9.15 -32.96
CA ARG A 195 -3.20 -10.28 -33.60
C ARG A 195 -4.13 -11.17 -34.42
N ARG A 196 -5.26 -11.58 -33.82
CA ARG A 196 -6.29 -12.35 -34.52
C ARG A 196 -6.79 -11.66 -35.78
N HIS A 197 -6.93 -10.33 -35.77
CA HIS A 197 -7.33 -9.58 -36.95
C HIS A 197 -6.28 -9.66 -38.06
N CYS A 198 -4.98 -9.51 -37.75
CA CYS A 198 -3.92 -9.69 -38.74
C CYS A 198 -3.96 -11.09 -39.36
N LEU A 199 -3.98 -12.13 -38.52
CA LEU A 199 -3.93 -13.53 -38.97
C LEU A 199 -5.14 -13.97 -39.81
N ILE A 200 -6.32 -13.42 -39.54
CA ILE A 200 -7.53 -13.70 -40.35
C ILE A 200 -7.48 -12.94 -41.67
N SER A 201 -6.97 -11.70 -41.68
CA SER A 201 -6.96 -10.85 -42.87
C SER A 201 -5.84 -11.20 -43.86
N THR A 202 -4.87 -12.02 -43.45
CA THR A 202 -3.82 -12.58 -44.30
C THR A 202 -4.24 -13.88 -45.02
N ARG A 203 -5.35 -14.53 -44.61
CA ARG A 203 -5.88 -15.75 -45.24
C ARG A 203 -6.84 -15.45 -46.37
#